data_AF-A0A7X7YJL5-F1
#
_entry.id   AF-A0A7X7YJL5-F1
#
_cell.length_a   1.000
_cell.length_b   1.000
_cell.length_c   1.000
_cell.angle_alpha   90.00
_cell.angle_beta   90.00
_cell.angle_gamma   90.00
#
_symmetry.space_group_name_H-M   'P 1'
#
loop_
_entity.id
_entity.type
_entity.pdbx_description
1 polymer ?
#
loop_
_entity_poly.entity_id
_entity_poly.type
_entity_poly.pdbx_seq_one_letter_code
_entity_poly.pdbx_strand_id
1 'polypeptide(L)'
;MNIAEEINRLQELRDKGALSEEEFVKAKAAILNPPATPAASVPMTPERQAEQERTWAMLLHFALLLKILGAIGAIVIWQVKRKDLPGIEPHGKNAVNWILSELIYAAISGLLCMILIGIPMLMVLGVLGIVFPIMAGIKANNGQVWKYPLSIQFLK
;
A
#
# COMPACT_ATOMS: atom_id res chain seq x y z
N MET A 1 28.38 4.96 21.69
CA MET A 1 29.62 4.15 21.62
C MET A 1 29.87 3.83 20.16
N ASN A 2 31.14 3.88 19.74
CA ASN A 2 31.55 3.57 18.37
C ASN A 2 31.80 2.05 18.24
N ILE A 3 31.47 1.44 17.10
CA ILE A 3 31.72 0.02 16.80
C ILE A 3 33.18 -0.37 17.06
N ALA A 4 34.12 0.51 16.71
CA ALA A 4 35.54 0.30 16.96
C ALA A 4 35.89 0.17 18.46
N GLU A 5 35.18 0.90 19.31
CA GLU A 5 35.38 0.92 20.76
C GLU A 5 34.90 -0.39 21.41
N GLU A 6 33.78 -0.93 20.93
CA GLU A 6 33.26 -2.22 21.40
C GLU A 6 34.14 -3.40 20.98
N ILE A 7 34.66 -3.38 19.74
CA ILE A 7 35.60 -4.41 19.27
C ILE A 7 36.88 -4.40 20.12
N ASN A 8 37.42 -3.23 20.42
CA ASN A 8 38.61 -3.10 21.27
C ASN A 8 38.35 -3.64 22.68
N ARG A 9 37.17 -3.38 23.25
CA ARG A 9 36.78 -3.89 24.57
C ARG A 9 36.65 -5.42 24.59
N LEU A 10 36.09 -6.02 23.54
CA LEU A 10 36.02 -7.48 23.42
C LEU A 10 37.41 -8.11 23.30
N GLN A 11 38.31 -7.45 22.58
CA GLN A 11 39.68 -7.91 22.40
C GLN A 11 40.46 -7.85 23.72
N GLU A 12 40.28 -6.79 24.50
CA GLU A 12 40.82 -6.68 25.86
C GLU A 12 40.30 -7.77 26.81
N LEU A 13 39.01 -8.12 26.72
CA LEU A 13 38.41 -9.17 27.54
C LEU A 13 38.94 -10.57 27.19
N ARG A 14 39.16 -10.82 25.89
CA ARG A 14 39.82 -12.05 25.41
C ARG A 14 41.27 -12.13 25.89
N ASP A 15 42.03 -11.05 25.78
CA ASP A 15 43.45 -11.01 26.14
C ASP A 15 43.65 -11.20 27.67
N LYS A 16 42.67 -10.79 28.48
CA LYS A 16 42.63 -11.05 29.93
C LYS A 16 42.14 -12.46 30.30
N GLY A 17 41.80 -13.30 29.32
CA GLY A 17 41.26 -14.65 29.53
C GLY A 17 39.85 -14.67 30.10
N ALA A 18 39.15 -13.53 30.14
CA ALA A 18 37.78 -13.43 30.62
C ALA A 18 36.75 -13.88 29.57
N LEU A 19 37.18 -14.04 28.31
CA LEU A 19 36.37 -14.46 27.18
C LEU A 19 37.11 -15.54 26.39
N SER A 20 36.44 -16.65 26.09
CA SER A 20 36.99 -17.67 25.20
C SER A 20 37.03 -17.20 23.74
N GLU A 21 37.86 -17.83 22.91
CA GLU A 21 37.96 -17.48 21.48
C GLU A 21 36.62 -17.65 20.75
N GLU A 22 35.84 -18.68 21.11
CA GLU A 22 34.51 -18.92 20.56
C GLU A 22 33.51 -17.80 20.91
N GLU A 23 33.52 -17.36 22.18
CA GLU A 23 32.69 -16.25 22.65
C GLU A 23 33.10 -14.91 22.01
N PHE A 24 34.41 -14.69 21.83
CA PHE A 24 34.94 -13.52 21.13
C PHE A 24 34.46 -13.49 19.67
N VAL A 25 34.60 -14.59 18.94
CA VAL A 25 34.17 -14.70 17.54
C VAL A 25 32.66 -14.46 17.42
N LYS A 26 31.86 -15.04 18.31
CA LYS A 26 30.40 -14.86 18.33
C LYS A 26 30.00 -13.42 18.63
N ALA A 27 30.61 -12.78 19.63
CA ALA A 27 30.31 -11.40 20.01
C ALA A 27 30.76 -10.40 18.95
N LYS A 28 31.95 -10.59 18.37
CA LYS A 28 32.47 -9.78 17.26
C LYS A 28 31.58 -9.90 16.03
N ALA A 29 31.14 -11.11 15.68
CA ALA A 29 30.20 -11.34 14.58
C ALA A 29 28.85 -10.66 14.81
N ALA A 30 28.34 -10.66 16.04
CA ALA A 30 27.09 -9.99 16.40
C ALA A 30 27.18 -8.45 16.33
N ILE A 31 28.35 -7.84 16.57
CA ILE A 31 28.55 -6.39 16.43
C ILE A 31 28.71 -5.99 14.96
N LEU A 32 29.44 -6.79 14.18
CA LEU A 32 29.67 -6.52 12.75
C LEU A 32 28.42 -6.81 11.91
N ASN A 33 27.69 -7.86 12.27
CA ASN A 33 26.44 -8.29 11.67
C ASN A 33 25.39 -8.41 12.78
N PRO A 34 24.79 -7.28 13.21
CA PRO A 34 23.69 -7.35 14.17
C PRO A 34 22.65 -8.33 13.63
N PRO A 35 22.17 -9.29 14.46
CA PRO A 35 21.09 -10.17 14.04
C PRO A 35 19.98 -9.26 13.52
N ALA A 36 19.55 -9.50 12.28
CA ALA A 36 18.45 -8.74 11.69
C ALA A 36 17.33 -8.77 12.72
N THR A 37 17.08 -7.62 13.36
CA THR A 37 15.97 -7.51 14.30
C THR A 37 14.77 -7.98 13.50
N PRO A 38 14.04 -9.02 13.92
CA PRO A 38 12.89 -9.47 13.17
C PRO A 38 12.05 -8.22 12.91
N ALA A 39 11.81 -7.87 11.65
CA ALA A 39 11.08 -6.65 11.30
C ALA A 39 9.72 -6.57 12.03
N ALA A 40 9.25 -7.71 12.54
CA ALA A 40 8.10 -7.92 13.39
C ALA A 40 8.16 -7.31 14.82
N SER A 41 9.31 -6.93 15.39
CA SER A 41 9.38 -6.42 16.78
C SER A 41 9.61 -4.91 16.92
N VAL A 42 9.78 -4.19 15.81
CA VAL A 42 9.87 -2.72 15.84
C VAL A 42 8.45 -2.15 15.76
N PRO A 43 7.97 -1.41 16.79
CA PRO A 43 6.68 -0.75 16.72
C PRO A 43 6.60 0.12 15.47
N MET A 44 5.49 0.04 14.73
CA MET A 44 5.29 0.86 13.55
C MET A 44 5.26 2.34 13.96
N THR A 45 6.28 3.09 13.57
CA THR A 45 6.30 4.55 13.78
C THR A 45 5.17 5.20 12.97
N PRO A 46 4.53 6.26 13.46
CA PRO A 46 3.46 6.97 12.73
C PRO A 46 3.85 7.37 11.30
N GLU A 47 5.11 7.78 11.07
CA GLU A 47 5.59 8.15 9.73
C GLU A 47 5.59 6.96 8.76
N ARG A 48 6.13 5.82 9.18
CA ARG A 48 6.10 4.58 8.38
C ARG A 48 4.67 4.09 8.12
N GLN A 49 3.77 4.22 9.09
CA GLN A 49 2.37 3.85 8.90
C GLN A 49 1.72 4.72 7.82
N ALA A 50 1.93 6.05 7.87
CA ALA A 50 1.40 6.97 6.87
C ALA A 50 2.00 6.73 5.47
N GLU A 51 3.29 6.39 5.38
CA GLU A 51 3.94 6.00 4.12
C GLU A 51 3.33 4.72 3.53
N GLN A 52 3.10 3.71 4.37
CA GLN A 52 2.44 2.47 3.95
C GLN A 52 0.99 2.73 3.53
N GLU A 53 0.24 3.54 4.26
CA GLU A 53 -1.13 3.94 3.90
C GLU A 53 -1.18 4.57 2.52
N ARG A 54 -0.31 5.56 2.25
CA ARG A 54 -0.20 6.22 0.93
C ARG A 54 0.13 5.22 -0.18
N THR A 55 1.09 4.35 0.07
CA THR A 55 1.54 3.34 -0.91
C THR A 55 0.41 2.37 -1.25
N TRP A 56 -0.23 1.78 -0.23
CA TRP A 56 -1.29 0.80 -0.44
C TRP A 56 -2.58 1.43 -1.00
N ALA A 57 -2.90 2.66 -0.60
CA ALA A 57 -4.02 3.41 -1.18
C ALA A 57 -3.78 3.75 -2.66
N MET A 58 -2.56 4.13 -3.04
CA MET A 58 -2.18 4.34 -4.44
C MET A 58 -2.32 3.04 -5.26
N LEU A 59 -1.75 1.94 -4.77
CA LEU A 59 -1.83 0.63 -5.43
C LEU A 59 -3.27 0.15 -5.59
N LEU A 60 -4.11 0.36 -4.57
CA LEU A 60 -5.53 0.07 -4.63
C LEU A 60 -6.23 0.79 -5.79
N HIS A 61 -5.97 2.08 -5.99
CA HIS A 61 -6.55 2.82 -7.11
C HIS A 61 -5.98 2.39 -8.45
N PHE A 62 -4.66 2.18 -8.55
CA PHE A 62 -4.02 1.74 -9.79
C PHE A 62 -4.42 0.32 -10.20
N ALA A 63 -4.76 -0.56 -9.25
CA ALA A 63 -5.28 -1.88 -9.55
C ALA A 63 -6.47 -1.79 -10.51
N LEU A 64 -7.37 -0.80 -10.35
CA LEU A 64 -8.56 -0.61 -11.19
C LEU A 64 -8.26 -0.43 -12.69
N LEU A 65 -7.04 -0.08 -13.07
CA LEU A 65 -6.61 0.01 -14.47
C LEU A 65 -6.68 -1.36 -15.18
N LEU A 66 -6.57 -2.46 -14.43
CA LEU A 66 -6.74 -3.82 -14.91
C LEU A 66 -8.22 -4.24 -15.01
N LYS A 67 -9.15 -3.28 -15.00
CA LYS A 67 -10.60 -3.47 -15.14
C LYS A 67 -11.14 -4.48 -14.13
N ILE A 68 -11.80 -5.55 -14.57
CA ILE A 68 -12.45 -6.53 -13.68
C ILE A 68 -11.45 -7.18 -12.71
N LEU A 69 -10.30 -7.62 -13.23
CA LEU A 69 -9.24 -8.20 -12.38
C LEU A 69 -8.71 -7.17 -11.38
N GLY A 70 -8.59 -5.93 -11.84
CA GLY A 70 -8.24 -4.76 -11.05
C GLY A 70 -9.20 -4.43 -9.91
N ALA A 71 -10.50 -4.50 -10.17
CA ALA A 71 -11.56 -4.27 -9.21
C ALA A 71 -11.50 -5.29 -8.06
N ILE A 72 -11.30 -6.57 -8.39
CA ILE A 72 -11.10 -7.62 -7.39
C ILE A 72 -9.83 -7.33 -6.59
N GLY A 73 -8.71 -7.01 -7.25
CA GLY A 73 -7.46 -6.67 -6.61
C GLY A 73 -7.59 -5.49 -5.63
N ALA A 74 -8.27 -4.42 -6.03
CA ALA A 74 -8.51 -3.25 -5.20
C ALA A 74 -9.33 -3.60 -3.93
N ILE A 75 -10.38 -4.41 -4.07
CA ILE A 75 -11.20 -4.87 -2.95
C ILE A 75 -10.38 -5.76 -2.00
N VAL A 76 -9.58 -6.67 -2.53
CA VAL A 76 -8.70 -7.53 -1.72
C VAL A 76 -7.68 -6.68 -0.95
N ILE A 77 -7.00 -5.74 -1.62
CA ILE A 77 -6.07 -4.82 -0.96
C ILE A 77 -6.76 -4.09 0.19
N TRP A 78 -7.96 -3.54 -0.06
CA TRP A 78 -8.73 -2.86 0.97
C TRP A 78 -9.04 -3.77 2.17
N GLN A 79 -9.61 -4.95 1.92
CA GLN A 79 -10.03 -5.85 3.01
C GLN A 79 -8.85 -6.41 3.82
N VAL A 80 -7.72 -6.66 3.16
CA VAL A 80 -6.51 -7.15 3.84
C VAL A 80 -5.85 -6.04 4.67
N LYS A 81 -5.78 -4.81 4.15
CA LYS A 81 -4.99 -3.74 4.78
C LYS A 81 -5.77 -2.85 5.75
N ARG A 82 -7.11 -2.79 5.67
CA ARG A 82 -7.93 -1.87 6.48
C ARG A 82 -7.82 -2.04 8.00
N LYS A 83 -7.42 -3.21 8.49
CA LYS A 83 -7.22 -3.44 9.93
C LYS A 83 -5.89 -2.87 10.42
N ASP A 84 -4.84 -3.00 9.62
CA ASP A 84 -3.48 -2.58 9.97
C ASP A 84 -3.25 -1.10 9.64
N LEU A 85 -3.89 -0.61 8.57
CA LEU A 85 -3.69 0.71 7.98
C LEU A 85 -5.04 1.45 7.89
N PRO A 86 -5.55 2.02 8.99
CA PRO A 86 -6.87 2.66 9.04
C PRO A 86 -7.05 3.78 8.01
N GLY A 87 -5.98 4.48 7.61
CA GLY A 87 -6.03 5.50 6.56
C GLY A 87 -6.44 4.98 5.17
N ILE A 88 -6.43 3.67 4.93
CA ILE A 88 -6.87 3.08 3.65
C ILE A 88 -8.40 2.97 3.52
N GLU A 89 -9.13 2.96 4.64
CA GLU A 89 -10.58 2.79 4.67
C GLU A 89 -11.34 3.77 3.74
N PRO A 90 -11.08 5.09 3.77
CA PRO A 90 -11.75 6.02 2.87
C PRO A 90 -11.42 5.78 1.39
N HIS A 91 -10.21 5.31 1.07
CA HIS A 91 -9.82 4.97 -0.31
C HIS A 91 -10.55 3.74 -0.83
N GLY A 92 -10.64 2.70 0.00
CA GLY A 92 -11.37 1.47 -0.31
C GLY A 92 -12.86 1.70 -0.54
N LYS A 93 -13.53 2.43 0.36
CA LYS A 93 -14.95 2.80 0.19
C LYS A 93 -15.18 3.60 -1.09
N ASN A 94 -14.32 4.59 -1.36
CA ASN A 94 -14.39 5.43 -2.54
C ASN A 94 -14.16 4.63 -3.84
N ALA A 95 -13.21 3.68 -3.84
CA ALA A 95 -13.00 2.78 -4.97
C ALA A 95 -14.19 1.85 -5.21
N VAL A 96 -14.80 1.28 -4.16
CA VAL A 96 -16.02 0.45 -4.30
C VAL A 96 -17.20 1.26 -4.83
N ASN A 97 -17.38 2.48 -4.34
CA ASN A 97 -18.39 3.40 -4.87
C ASN A 97 -18.18 3.64 -6.37
N TRP A 98 -16.93 3.83 -6.83
CA TRP A 98 -16.61 3.96 -8.25
C TRP A 98 -16.88 2.69 -9.04
N ILE A 99 -16.39 1.53 -8.58
CA ILE A 99 -16.61 0.23 -9.25
C ILE A 99 -18.09 -0.03 -9.49
N LEU A 100 -18.92 0.18 -8.47
CA LEU A 100 -20.37 -0.02 -8.57
C LEU A 100 -21.04 1.02 -9.49
N SER A 101 -20.61 2.28 -9.44
CA SER A 101 -21.12 3.34 -10.32
C SER A 101 -20.77 3.05 -11.78
N GLU A 102 -19.50 2.73 -12.06
CA GLU A 102 -19.01 2.38 -13.40
C GLU A 102 -19.77 1.17 -13.96
N LEU A 103 -20.03 0.14 -13.14
CA LEU A 103 -20.82 -1.02 -13.56
C LEU A 103 -22.26 -0.66 -13.94
N ILE A 104 -22.92 0.19 -13.15
CA ILE A 104 -24.28 0.66 -13.44
C ILE A 104 -24.29 1.50 -14.73
N TYR A 105 -23.33 2.41 -14.90
CA TYR A 105 -23.21 3.22 -16.10
C TYR A 105 -22.92 2.38 -17.34
N ALA A 106 -22.08 1.36 -17.23
CA ALA A 106 -21.80 0.42 -18.30
C ALA A 106 -23.06 -0.38 -18.68
N ALA A 107 -23.83 -0.86 -17.71
CA ALA A 107 -25.07 -1.59 -17.96
C ALA A 107 -26.12 -0.74 -18.68
N ILE A 108 -26.36 0.49 -18.21
CA ILE A 108 -27.30 1.44 -18.84
C ILE A 108 -26.84 1.79 -20.25
N SER A 109 -25.56 2.12 -20.42
CA SER A 109 -25.00 2.47 -21.73
C SER A 109 -25.04 1.26 -22.68
N GLY A 110 -24.82 0.04 -22.18
CA GLY A 110 -24.96 -1.19 -22.95
C GLY A 110 -26.37 -1.38 -23.50
N LEU A 111 -27.41 -1.14 -22.68
CA LEU A 111 -28.80 -1.19 -23.15
C LEU A 111 -29.09 -0.12 -24.21
N LEU A 112 -28.56 1.10 -24.03
CA LEU A 112 -28.71 2.20 -24.98
C LEU A 112 -27.96 1.98 -26.30
N CYS A 113 -27.08 0.97 -26.39
CA CYS A 113 -26.44 0.61 -27.66
C CYS A 113 -27.46 0.09 -28.69
N MET A 114 -28.60 -0.45 -28.26
CA MET A 114 -29.68 -0.90 -29.15
C MET A 114 -30.24 0.22 -30.04
N ILE A 115 -30.09 1.48 -29.60
CA ILE A 115 -30.47 2.69 -30.35
C ILE A 115 -29.25 3.56 -30.70
N LEU A 116 -28.05 2.96 -30.72
CA LEU A 116 -26.75 3.57 -31.07
C LEU A 116 -26.23 4.67 -30.14
N ILE A 117 -27.05 5.23 -29.25
CA ILE A 117 -26.64 6.28 -28.29
C ILE A 117 -25.69 5.74 -27.20
N GLY A 118 -25.77 4.45 -26.88
CA GLY A 118 -24.91 3.83 -25.88
C GLY A 118 -23.41 3.81 -26.23
N ILE A 119 -23.07 3.78 -27.52
CA ILE A 119 -21.69 3.68 -28.00
C ILE A 119 -20.83 4.87 -27.54
N PRO A 120 -21.20 6.14 -27.79
CA PRO A 120 -20.44 7.28 -27.29
C PRO A 120 -20.37 7.32 -25.76
N MET A 121 -21.42 6.89 -25.05
CA MET A 121 -21.40 6.84 -23.59
C MET A 121 -20.38 5.82 -23.06
N LEU A 122 -20.28 4.64 -23.67
CA LEU A 122 -19.28 3.63 -23.32
C LEU A 122 -17.85 4.11 -23.62
N MET A 123 -17.64 4.85 -24.70
CA MET A 123 -16.33 5.45 -25.00
C MET A 123 -15.91 6.44 -23.92
N VAL A 124 -16.80 7.36 -23.52
CA VAL A 124 -16.54 8.31 -22.44
C VAL A 124 -16.27 7.57 -21.13
N LEU A 125 -17.10 6.58 -20.79
CA LEU A 125 -16.94 5.79 -19.57
C LEU A 125 -15.59 5.05 -19.56
N GLY A 126 -15.15 4.51 -20.69
CA GLY A 126 -13.85 3.86 -20.83
C GLY A 126 -12.68 4.79 -20.51
N VAL A 127 -12.74 6.05 -20.97
CA VAL A 127 -11.75 7.09 -20.66
C VAL A 127 -11.78 7.45 -19.17
N LEU A 128 -12.98 7.68 -18.61
CA LEU A 128 -13.12 8.01 -17.18
C LEU A 128 -12.60 6.87 -16.28
N GLY A 129 -12.88 5.62 -16.65
CA GLY A 129 -12.38 4.41 -15.98
C GLY A 129 -10.86 4.19 -16.10
N ILE A 130 -10.11 5.10 -16.74
CA ILE A 130 -8.64 5.14 -16.73
C ILE A 130 -8.17 6.40 -16.01
N VAL A 131 -8.70 7.56 -16.42
CA VAL A 131 -8.30 8.88 -15.92
C VAL A 131 -8.57 9.02 -14.42
N PHE A 132 -9.74 8.56 -13.95
CA PHE A 132 -10.07 8.69 -12.55
C PHE A 132 -9.21 7.82 -11.62
N PRO A 133 -9.00 6.51 -11.88
CA PRO A 133 -8.04 5.70 -11.12
C PRO A 133 -6.63 6.31 -11.04
N ILE A 134 -6.13 6.88 -12.14
CA ILE A 134 -4.82 7.55 -12.16
C ILE A 134 -4.80 8.75 -11.22
N MET A 135 -5.78 9.65 -11.34
CA MET A 135 -5.85 10.83 -10.46
C MET A 135 -6.04 10.45 -8.99
N ALA A 136 -6.86 9.44 -8.71
CA ALA A 136 -7.08 8.94 -7.36
C ALA A 136 -5.78 8.36 -6.77
N GLY A 137 -5.03 7.57 -7.54
CA GLY A 137 -3.77 6.99 -7.10
C GLY A 137 -2.68 8.04 -6.86
N ILE A 138 -2.52 9.02 -7.75
CA ILE A 138 -1.56 10.12 -7.55
C ILE A 138 -1.90 10.92 -6.29
N LYS A 139 -3.18 11.24 -6.07
CA LYS A 139 -3.60 11.98 -4.87
C LYS A 139 -3.47 11.15 -3.60
N ALA A 140 -3.73 9.84 -3.67
CA ALA A 140 -3.51 8.92 -2.56
C ALA A 140 -2.03 8.86 -2.15
N ASN A 141 -1.11 8.87 -3.11
CA ASN A 141 0.32 8.93 -2.83
C ASN A 141 0.72 10.23 -2.09
N ASN A 142 0.01 11.33 -2.35
CA ASN A 142 0.16 12.60 -1.62
C ASN A 142 -0.60 12.64 -0.28
N GLY A 143 -1.20 11.52 0.16
CA GLY A 143 -1.98 11.44 1.39
C GLY A 143 -3.38 12.07 1.30
N GLN A 144 -3.91 12.27 0.10
CA GLN A 144 -5.22 12.89 -0.12
C GLN A 144 -6.23 11.87 -0.63
N VAL A 145 -7.41 11.84 -0.02
CA VAL A 145 -8.56 11.07 -0.51
C VAL A 145 -9.25 11.88 -1.61
N TRP A 146 -9.08 11.46 -2.86
CA TRP A 146 -9.76 12.08 -3.99
C TRP A 146 -11.03 11.33 -4.35
N LYS A 147 -12.18 11.97 -4.18
CA LYS A 147 -13.48 11.39 -4.52
C LYS A 147 -13.65 11.33 -6.03
N TYR A 148 -14.03 10.15 -6.53
CA TYR A 148 -14.36 9.96 -7.94
C TYR A 148 -15.57 10.85 -8.31
N PRO A 149 -15.41 11.81 -9.25
CA PRO A 149 -16.54 12.55 -9.79
C PRO A 149 -17.56 11.57 -10.37
N LEU A 150 -18.84 11.88 -10.24
CA LEU A 150 -19.94 11.00 -10.70
C LEU A 150 -20.04 9.68 -9.93
N SER A 151 -19.28 9.46 -8.85
CA SER A 151 -19.44 8.25 -8.05
C SER A 151 -20.63 8.37 -7.09
N ILE A 152 -21.56 7.43 -7.20
CA ILE A 152 -22.68 7.25 -6.29
C ILE A 152 -22.14 6.73 -4.95
N GLN A 153 -22.49 7.40 -3.85
CA GLN A 153 -21.97 7.09 -2.51
C GLN A 153 -22.77 5.96 -1.84
N PHE A 154 -22.49 4.71 -2.21
CA PHE A 154 -23.09 3.53 -1.56
C PHE A 154 -22.54 3.31 -0.15
N LEU A 155 -21.23 3.49 0.00
CA LEU A 155 -20.50 3.41 1.26
C LEU A 155 -20.11 4.82 1.72
N LYS A 156 -20.39 5.14 2.98
CA LYS A 156 -20.09 6.44 3.62
C LYS A 156 -18.80 6.39 4.43
#